data_AF-A0A8S3IWB7-F1
#
_entry.id   AF-A0A8S3IWB7-F1
#
_cell.length_a   1.000
_cell.length_b   1.000
_cell.length_c   1.000
_cell.angle_alpha   90.00
_cell.angle_beta   90.00
_cell.angle_gamma   90.00
#
_symmetry.space_group_name_H-M   'P 1'
#
loop_
_entity.id
_entity.type
_entity.pdbx_description
1 polymer ?
#
loop_
_entity_poly.entity_id
_entity_poly.type
_entity_poly.pdbx_seq_one_letter_code
_entity_poly.pdbx_strand_id
1 'polypeptide(L)'
;MASFQRIILQNRQRSSSTKNVIGVSPEPYLDLISNPFDKRQWNYLSLGPSYIRVNQSAIRPKCQQETEIKNQHKDIYSKVENHLTGYPHLIPRNNAIFKQYSDHLLDYLNQSYFTPLSYNDQLISLEQAQILGSIRRIIQNRNLIIRVTDKGNNFYIGSAVEFEQKATKFFSDTNPFIELSYNPFNEILDKVILLLNTLRGKDLIRKWQYEQMMPDRTTCELAHLYFNPKTNK
;
A
#
# COMPACT_ATOMS: atom_id res chain seq x y z
N MET A 1 -24.99 -23.84 3.79
CA MET A 1 -23.99 -23.63 2.72
C MET A 1 -24.52 -22.88 1.49
N ALA A 2 -25.77 -23.07 1.06
CA ALA A 2 -26.34 -22.38 -0.12
C ALA A 2 -26.52 -20.85 0.03
N SER A 3 -26.67 -20.30 1.24
CA SER A 3 -26.84 -18.86 1.46
C SER A 3 -25.56 -18.05 1.24
N PHE A 4 -24.39 -18.63 1.54
CA PHE A 4 -23.09 -17.97 1.42
C PHE A 4 -22.66 -17.79 -0.05
N GLN A 5 -22.92 -18.79 -0.89
CA GLN A 5 -22.70 -18.70 -2.34
C GLN A 5 -23.61 -17.64 -2.99
N ARG A 6 -24.84 -17.45 -2.48
CA ARG A 6 -25.78 -16.43 -2.95
C ARG A 6 -25.30 -15.00 -2.64
N ILE A 7 -24.70 -14.78 -1.47
CA ILE A 7 -24.12 -13.48 -1.06
C ILE A 7 -22.90 -13.13 -1.93
N ILE A 8 -22.04 -14.11 -2.23
CA ILE A 8 -20.86 -13.91 -3.08
C ILE A 8 -21.28 -13.60 -4.53
N LEU A 9 -22.32 -14.25 -5.05
CA LEU A 9 -22.86 -13.97 -6.39
C LEU A 9 -23.61 -12.62 -6.46
N GLN A 10 -24.35 -12.23 -5.42
CA GLN A 10 -24.97 -10.91 -5.34
C GLN A 10 -23.94 -9.79 -5.23
N ASN A 11 -22.82 -9.99 -4.53
CA ASN A 11 -21.73 -9.01 -4.47
C ASN A 11 -20.98 -8.90 -5.82
N ARG A 12 -20.90 -9.98 -6.60
CA ARG A 12 -20.41 -9.94 -7.99
C ARG A 12 -21.34 -9.17 -8.93
N GLN A 13 -22.66 -9.30 -8.77
CA GLN A 13 -23.63 -8.57 -9.58
C GLN A 13 -23.86 -7.11 -9.14
N ARG A 14 -23.59 -6.75 -7.89
CA ARG A 14 -23.63 -5.34 -7.43
C ARG A 14 -22.37 -4.55 -7.76
N SER A 15 -21.26 -5.25 -8.06
CA SER A 15 -20.02 -4.62 -8.55
C SER A 15 -20.13 -4.11 -9.99
N SER A 16 -21.16 -4.48 -10.76
CA SER A 16 -21.36 -3.99 -12.13
C SER A 16 -22.29 -2.77 -12.20
N SER A 17 -23.00 -2.41 -11.13
CA SER A 17 -23.99 -1.32 -11.12
C SER A 17 -23.57 -0.06 -10.37
N THR A 18 -22.39 -0.01 -9.77
CA THR A 18 -21.78 1.23 -9.25
C THR A 18 -20.64 1.66 -10.17
N LYS A 19 -21.01 2.08 -11.39
CA LYS A 19 -20.20 3.00 -12.19
C LYS A 19 -20.21 4.38 -11.51
N ASN A 20 -19.62 4.49 -10.32
CA ASN A 20 -18.93 5.72 -9.99
C ASN A 20 -17.64 5.64 -10.78
N VAL A 21 -17.59 6.38 -11.87
CA VAL A 21 -16.42 6.51 -12.73
C VAL A 21 -15.29 7.09 -11.87
N ILE A 22 -14.54 6.22 -11.21
CA ILE A 22 -13.16 6.49 -10.88
C ILE A 22 -12.52 6.60 -12.25
N GLY A 23 -12.27 7.83 -12.71
CA GLY A 23 -11.40 8.07 -13.85
C GLY A 23 -10.02 7.56 -13.49
N VAL A 24 -9.78 6.26 -13.68
CA VAL A 24 -8.44 5.73 -13.77
C VAL A 24 -7.91 6.32 -15.06
N SER A 25 -7.03 7.31 -14.96
CA SER A 25 -6.31 7.78 -16.13
C SER A 25 -5.56 6.56 -16.70
N PRO A 26 -5.74 6.26 -17.99
CA PRO A 26 -5.56 4.89 -18.49
C PRO A 26 -4.10 4.44 -18.57
N GLU A 27 -3.13 5.33 -18.32
CA GLU A 27 -1.73 5.07 -18.63
C GLU A 27 -0.79 5.66 -17.56
N PRO A 28 0.24 4.90 -17.14
CA PRO A 28 1.33 5.44 -16.35
C PRO A 28 2.02 6.54 -17.15
N TYR A 29 2.37 7.64 -16.48
CA TYR A 29 3.14 8.70 -17.11
C TYR A 29 4.62 8.30 -17.13
N LEU A 30 5.10 7.93 -18.31
CA LEU A 30 6.53 7.75 -18.59
C LEU A 30 7.15 9.11 -18.87
N ASP A 31 8.13 9.48 -18.06
CA ASP A 31 8.98 10.64 -18.27
C ASP A 31 10.41 10.16 -18.52
N LEU A 32 10.55 9.38 -19.59
CA LEU A 32 11.82 8.86 -20.08
C LEU A 32 11.95 9.23 -21.55
N ILE A 33 13.19 9.53 -21.98
CA ILE A 33 13.52 9.83 -23.39
C ILE A 33 13.08 8.69 -24.33
N SER A 34 13.05 7.45 -23.83
CA SER A 34 12.49 6.29 -24.55
C SER A 34 11.84 5.32 -23.58
N ASN A 35 10.74 4.68 -23.99
CA ASN A 35 10.10 3.62 -23.22
C ASN A 35 11.02 2.38 -23.17
N PRO A 36 11.53 1.98 -21.99
CA PRO A 36 12.42 0.82 -21.88
C PRO A 36 11.65 -0.51 -21.86
N PHE A 37 10.31 -0.47 -21.77
CA PHE A 37 9.45 -1.63 -21.63
C PHE A 37 8.86 -2.04 -22.98
N ASP A 38 8.79 -3.35 -23.23
CA ASP A 38 8.04 -3.87 -24.36
C ASP A 38 6.52 -3.70 -24.16
N LYS A 39 5.74 -3.97 -25.21
CA LYS A 39 4.27 -3.83 -25.17
C LYS A 39 3.61 -4.66 -24.07
N ARG A 40 4.10 -5.87 -23.78
CA ARG A 40 3.53 -6.75 -22.75
C ARG A 40 3.86 -6.23 -21.35
N GLN A 41 5.10 -5.84 -21.13
CA GLN A 41 5.57 -5.23 -19.89
C GLN A 41 4.84 -3.91 -19.60
N TRP A 42 4.67 -3.08 -20.63
CA TRP A 42 3.94 -1.82 -20.53
C TRP A 42 2.47 -2.03 -20.17
N ASN A 43 1.79 -2.98 -20.82
CA ASN A 43 0.42 -3.36 -20.47
C ASN A 43 0.32 -3.88 -19.03
N TYR A 44 1.32 -4.62 -18.56
CA TYR A 44 1.35 -5.15 -17.19
C TYR A 44 1.54 -4.04 -16.15
N LEU A 45 2.29 -2.99 -16.48
CA LEU A 45 2.44 -1.79 -15.66
C LEU A 45 1.13 -1.00 -15.62
N SER A 46 0.49 -0.76 -16.77
CA SER A 46 -0.70 0.10 -16.85
C SER A 46 -1.96 -0.51 -16.25
N LEU A 47 -2.22 -1.79 -16.53
CA LEU A 47 -3.45 -2.48 -16.13
C LEU A 47 -3.26 -3.32 -14.85
N GLY A 48 -2.02 -3.48 -14.40
CA GLY A 48 -1.66 -4.47 -13.41
C GLY A 48 -1.80 -5.91 -13.95
N PRO A 49 -1.65 -6.92 -13.08
CA PRO A 49 -1.96 -8.29 -13.42
C PRO A 49 -3.40 -8.40 -13.92
N SER A 50 -3.61 -8.84 -15.16
CA SER A 50 -4.95 -9.00 -15.75
C SER A 50 -5.83 -10.02 -15.00
N TYR A 51 -5.22 -10.83 -14.13
CA TYR A 51 -5.87 -11.77 -13.23
C TYR A 51 -5.34 -11.57 -11.82
N ILE A 52 -6.14 -10.94 -10.96
CA ILE A 52 -5.94 -11.00 -9.50
C ILE A 52 -6.85 -12.12 -9.00
N ARG A 53 -6.33 -13.35 -8.82
CA ARG A 53 -6.82 -14.26 -7.78
C ARG A 53 -5.94 -15.50 -7.53
N VAL A 54 -5.86 -15.80 -6.24
CA VAL A 54 -5.47 -17.00 -5.48
C VAL A 54 -4.37 -17.88 -6.09
N ASN A 55 -3.24 -17.90 -5.37
CA ASN A 55 -2.17 -18.88 -5.48
C ASN A 55 -1.04 -18.59 -6.49
N GLN A 56 -0.62 -17.32 -6.64
CA GLN A 56 0.76 -17.03 -7.11
C GLN A 56 1.84 -17.67 -6.22
N SER A 57 1.45 -18.15 -5.03
CA SER A 57 2.26 -18.89 -4.09
C SER A 57 2.53 -20.32 -4.55
N ALA A 58 1.67 -20.96 -5.35
CA ALA A 58 1.79 -22.37 -5.73
C ALA A 58 3.08 -22.66 -6.50
N ILE A 59 3.60 -21.67 -7.23
CA ILE A 59 4.88 -21.77 -7.96
C ILE A 59 6.10 -21.51 -7.06
N ARG A 60 5.91 -21.08 -5.81
CA ARG A 60 7.00 -20.79 -4.87
C ARG A 60 7.41 -22.06 -4.11
N PRO A 61 8.65 -22.15 -3.61
CA PRO A 61 9.07 -23.25 -2.75
C PRO A 61 8.15 -23.41 -1.54
N LYS A 62 7.89 -24.66 -1.13
CA LYS A 62 7.00 -24.99 0.01
C LYS A 62 7.39 -24.23 1.29
N CYS A 63 8.68 -24.13 1.60
CA CYS A 63 9.17 -23.40 2.77
C CYS A 63 8.79 -21.90 2.76
N GLN A 64 8.75 -21.29 1.57
CA GLN A 64 8.33 -19.91 1.42
C GLN A 64 6.81 -19.77 1.60
N GLN A 65 6.04 -20.71 1.03
CA GLN A 65 4.59 -20.75 1.22
C GLN A 65 4.21 -20.88 2.70
N GLU A 66 4.87 -21.76 3.45
CA GLU A 66 4.65 -21.95 4.89
C GLU A 66 4.95 -20.67 5.69
N THR A 67 6.02 -19.96 5.33
CA THR A 67 6.37 -18.67 5.95
C THR A 67 5.30 -17.61 5.67
N GLU A 68 4.80 -17.54 4.43
CA GLU A 68 3.75 -16.61 4.03
C GLU A 68 2.42 -16.91 4.73
N ILE A 69 2.03 -18.19 4.83
CA ILE A 69 0.86 -18.64 5.58
C ILE A 69 0.96 -18.19 7.03
N LYS A 70 2.11 -18.42 7.68
CA LYS A 70 2.33 -18.01 9.08
C LYS A 70 2.20 -16.50 9.27
N ASN A 71 2.79 -15.72 8.37
CA ASN A 71 2.75 -14.26 8.45
C ASN A 71 1.35 -13.70 8.18
N GLN A 72 0.66 -14.20 7.16
CA GLN A 72 -0.71 -13.79 6.83
C GLN A 72 -1.71 -14.20 7.91
N HIS A 73 -1.57 -15.42 8.44
CA HIS A 73 -2.37 -15.90 9.57
C HIS A 73 -2.24 -14.94 10.75
N LYS A 74 -1.01 -14.65 11.18
CA LYS A 74 -0.75 -13.74 12.30
C LYS A 74 -1.35 -12.35 12.07
N ASP A 75 -1.14 -11.77 10.89
CA ASP A 75 -1.63 -10.43 10.56
C ASP A 75 -3.17 -10.36 10.59
N ILE A 76 -3.84 -11.27 9.88
CA ILE A 76 -5.30 -11.32 9.81
C ILE A 76 -5.90 -11.64 11.19
N TYR A 77 -5.36 -12.65 11.88
CA TYR A 77 -5.81 -13.03 13.21
C TYR A 77 -5.71 -11.87 14.20
N SER A 78 -4.56 -11.20 14.25
CA SER A 78 -4.35 -10.08 15.18
C SER A 78 -5.31 -8.92 14.89
N LYS A 79 -5.59 -8.61 13.62
CA LYS A 79 -6.55 -7.57 13.24
C LYS A 79 -7.97 -7.91 13.71
N VAL A 80 -8.41 -9.15 13.50
CA VAL A 80 -9.74 -9.61 13.93
C VAL A 80 -9.85 -9.68 15.45
N GLU A 81 -8.84 -10.23 16.13
CA GLU A 81 -8.79 -10.28 17.59
C GLU A 81 -8.85 -8.87 18.20
N ASN A 82 -8.03 -7.94 17.70
CA ASN A 82 -8.03 -6.56 18.19
C ASN A 82 -9.37 -5.85 17.93
N HIS A 83 -10.00 -6.08 16.78
CA HIS A 83 -11.30 -5.50 16.46
C HIS A 83 -12.42 -6.02 17.38
N LEU A 84 -12.46 -7.34 17.62
CA LEU A 84 -13.51 -7.98 18.42
C LEU A 84 -13.30 -7.82 19.93
N THR A 85 -12.06 -7.66 20.39
CA THR A 85 -11.75 -7.33 21.78
C THR A 85 -11.96 -5.84 22.07
N GLY A 86 -11.88 -5.00 21.03
CA GLY A 86 -12.17 -3.57 21.10
C GLY A 86 -13.65 -3.24 21.29
N TYR A 87 -13.91 -1.98 21.61
CA TYR A 87 -15.26 -1.43 21.67
C TYR A 87 -15.89 -1.39 20.26
N PRO A 88 -17.16 -1.78 20.08
CA PRO A 88 -18.17 -2.10 21.10
C PRO A 88 -18.32 -3.60 21.41
N HIS A 89 -17.54 -4.47 20.77
CA HIS A 89 -17.74 -5.92 20.81
C HIS A 89 -17.30 -6.55 22.13
N LEU A 90 -16.19 -6.07 22.71
CA LEU A 90 -15.68 -6.45 24.04
C LEU A 90 -15.59 -7.97 24.29
N ILE A 91 -15.30 -8.76 23.25
CA ILE A 91 -15.16 -10.21 23.38
C ILE A 91 -13.85 -10.52 24.12
N PRO A 92 -13.87 -11.30 25.22
CA PRO A 92 -12.65 -11.67 25.95
C PRO A 92 -11.67 -12.47 25.09
N ARG A 93 -10.38 -12.16 25.13
CA ARG A 93 -9.32 -12.85 24.34
C ARG A 93 -9.24 -14.36 24.56
N ASN A 94 -9.66 -14.84 25.72
CA ASN A 94 -9.71 -16.26 26.06
C ASN A 94 -10.97 -16.99 25.54
N ASN A 95 -11.85 -16.29 24.82
CA ASN A 95 -13.06 -16.88 24.27
C ASN A 95 -12.70 -17.93 23.20
N ALA A 96 -13.35 -19.10 23.26
CA ALA A 96 -13.12 -20.22 22.35
C ALA A 96 -13.31 -19.85 20.86
N ILE A 97 -14.09 -18.81 20.56
CA ILE A 97 -14.29 -18.30 19.20
C ILE A 97 -12.98 -17.90 18.51
N PHE A 98 -12.02 -17.36 19.27
CA PHE A 98 -10.73 -16.95 18.71
C PHE A 98 -9.90 -18.15 18.29
N LYS A 99 -9.88 -19.21 19.11
CA LYS A 99 -9.22 -20.47 18.75
C LYS A 99 -9.86 -21.09 17.51
N GLN A 100 -11.20 -21.20 17.48
CA GLN A 100 -11.93 -21.73 16.32
C GLN A 100 -11.66 -20.91 15.05
N TYR A 101 -11.65 -19.58 15.17
CA TYR A 101 -11.33 -18.70 14.05
C TYR A 101 -9.89 -18.88 13.56
N SER A 102 -8.93 -18.97 14.48
CA SER A 102 -7.53 -19.22 14.17
C SER A 102 -7.35 -20.54 13.39
N ASP A 103 -8.00 -21.60 13.84
CA ASP A 103 -7.92 -22.92 13.22
C ASP A 103 -8.55 -22.89 11.81
N HIS A 104 -9.76 -22.34 11.67
CA HIS A 104 -10.42 -22.20 10.36
C HIS A 104 -9.64 -21.31 9.39
N LEU A 105 -9.02 -20.23 9.87
CA LEU A 105 -8.18 -19.36 9.06
C LEU A 105 -6.95 -20.10 8.55
N LEU A 106 -6.31 -20.89 9.41
CA LEU A 106 -5.15 -21.69 9.04
C LEU A 106 -5.51 -22.75 8.00
N ASP A 107 -6.63 -23.46 8.19
CA ASP A 107 -7.13 -24.44 7.22
C ASP A 107 -7.44 -23.78 5.87
N TYR A 108 -8.10 -22.63 5.89
CA TYR A 108 -8.38 -21.87 4.68
C TYR A 108 -7.12 -21.43 3.94
N LEU A 109 -6.11 -20.92 4.66
CA LEU A 109 -4.84 -20.51 4.06
C LEU A 109 -4.07 -21.71 3.50
N ASN A 110 -3.98 -22.81 4.25
CA ASN A 110 -3.36 -24.05 3.77
C ASN A 110 -4.04 -24.55 2.50
N GLN A 111 -5.37 -24.61 2.50
CA GLN A 111 -6.13 -24.99 1.31
C GLN A 111 -5.83 -24.03 0.14
N SER A 112 -5.84 -22.73 0.39
CA SER A 112 -5.64 -21.72 -0.66
C SER A 112 -4.24 -21.77 -1.28
N TYR A 113 -3.21 -22.06 -0.49
CA TYR A 113 -1.81 -22.15 -0.95
C TYR A 113 -1.47 -23.50 -1.58
N PHE A 114 -2.00 -24.60 -1.03
CA PHE A 114 -1.66 -25.95 -1.48
C PHE A 114 -2.64 -26.56 -2.48
N THR A 115 -3.77 -25.92 -2.76
CA THR A 115 -4.67 -26.37 -3.85
C THR A 115 -3.94 -26.21 -5.18
N PRO A 116 -3.74 -27.30 -5.94
CA PRO A 116 -3.06 -27.24 -7.23
C PRO A 116 -3.79 -26.31 -8.19
N LEU A 117 -3.03 -25.46 -8.87
CA LEU A 117 -3.53 -24.67 -9.99
C LEU A 117 -3.81 -25.57 -11.19
N SER A 118 -4.81 -25.20 -12.01
CA SER A 118 -4.99 -25.84 -13.32
C SER A 118 -3.74 -25.64 -14.17
N TYR A 119 -3.46 -26.55 -15.11
CA TYR A 119 -2.28 -26.45 -15.98
C TYR A 119 -2.22 -25.10 -16.72
N ASN A 120 -3.36 -24.62 -17.22
CA ASN A 120 -3.43 -23.31 -17.88
C ASN A 120 -3.10 -22.15 -16.93
N ASP A 121 -3.60 -22.20 -15.69
CA ASP A 121 -3.30 -21.17 -14.68
C ASP A 121 -1.83 -21.20 -14.26
N GLN A 122 -1.20 -22.37 -14.23
CA GLN A 122 0.23 -22.51 -13.98
C GLN A 122 1.05 -21.83 -15.09
N LEU A 123 0.73 -22.09 -16.36
CA LEU A 123 1.41 -21.47 -17.49
C LEU A 123 1.27 -19.94 -17.46
N ILE A 124 0.05 -19.44 -17.23
CA ILE A 124 -0.20 -18.00 -17.13
C ILE A 124 0.58 -17.41 -15.95
N SER A 125 0.59 -18.06 -14.79
CA SER A 125 1.31 -17.60 -13.60
C SER A 125 2.82 -17.51 -13.84
N LEU A 126 3.39 -18.49 -14.53
CA LEU A 126 4.81 -18.50 -14.90
C LEU A 126 5.14 -17.37 -15.89
N GLU A 127 4.34 -17.17 -16.93
CA GLU A 127 4.54 -16.07 -17.87
C GLU A 127 4.49 -14.70 -17.16
N GLN A 128 3.51 -14.50 -16.28
CA GLN A 128 3.39 -13.28 -15.51
C GLN A 128 4.58 -13.05 -14.55
N ALA A 129 5.05 -14.11 -13.89
CA ALA A 129 6.22 -14.04 -13.03
C ALA A 129 7.48 -13.66 -13.82
N GLN A 130 7.64 -14.19 -15.04
CA GLN A 130 8.73 -13.83 -15.94
C GLN A 130 8.65 -12.37 -16.39
N ILE A 131 7.46 -11.89 -16.76
CA ILE A 131 7.24 -10.47 -17.12
C ILE A 131 7.61 -9.56 -15.95
N LEU A 132 7.13 -9.87 -14.74
CA LEU A 132 7.46 -9.12 -13.52
C LEU A 132 8.95 -9.14 -13.21
N GLY A 133 9.61 -10.30 -13.36
CA GLY A 133 11.05 -10.42 -13.21
C GLY A 133 11.82 -9.55 -14.20
N SER A 134 11.36 -9.50 -15.46
CA SER A 134 11.93 -8.65 -16.51
C SER A 134 11.78 -7.16 -16.19
N ILE A 135 10.57 -6.72 -15.79
CA ILE A 135 10.29 -5.34 -15.40
C ILE A 135 11.21 -4.91 -14.25
N ARG A 136 11.33 -5.72 -13.20
CA ARG A 136 12.21 -5.44 -12.05
C ARG A 136 13.66 -5.28 -12.47
N ARG A 137 14.15 -6.16 -13.35
CA ARG A 137 15.51 -6.09 -13.87
C ARG A 137 15.74 -4.80 -14.67
N ILE A 138 14.79 -4.39 -15.51
CA ILE A 138 14.88 -3.13 -16.27
C ILE A 138 14.95 -1.93 -15.31
N ILE A 139 14.07 -1.88 -14.31
CA ILE A 139 14.04 -0.81 -13.30
C ILE A 139 15.39 -0.70 -12.59
N GLN A 140 15.93 -1.82 -12.12
CA GLN A 140 17.21 -1.86 -11.41
C GLN A 140 18.38 -1.45 -12.32
N ASN A 141 18.48 -2.06 -13.50
CA ASN A 141 19.60 -1.82 -14.42
C ASN A 141 19.64 -0.39 -14.97
N ARG A 142 18.47 0.24 -15.11
CA ARG A 142 18.36 1.63 -15.61
C ARG A 142 18.20 2.66 -14.50
N ASN A 143 18.30 2.24 -13.23
CA ASN A 143 18.11 3.10 -12.06
C ASN A 143 16.82 3.94 -12.14
N LEU A 144 15.71 3.28 -12.50
CA LEU A 144 14.41 3.93 -12.64
C LEU A 144 13.71 4.01 -11.29
N ILE A 145 13.00 5.11 -11.06
CA ILE A 145 12.12 5.30 -9.92
C ILE A 145 10.66 5.14 -10.36
N ILE A 146 9.87 4.47 -9.54
CA ILE A 146 8.41 4.43 -9.67
C ILE A 146 7.83 5.23 -8.50
N ARG A 147 6.98 6.22 -8.79
CA ARG A 147 6.33 7.05 -7.76
C ARG A 147 4.86 7.22 -8.06
N VAL A 148 4.04 7.22 -7.02
CA VAL A 148 2.63 7.63 -7.15
C VAL A 148 2.61 9.15 -7.34
N THR A 149 1.80 9.64 -8.26
CA THR A 149 1.67 11.08 -8.47
C THR A 149 0.66 11.69 -7.52
N ASP A 150 0.96 12.87 -6.98
CA ASP A 150 0.16 13.61 -6.01
C ASP A 150 -1.24 14.00 -6.55
N LYS A 151 -1.38 14.05 -7.88
CA LYS A 151 -2.66 14.33 -8.58
C LYS A 151 -3.00 13.20 -9.55
N GLY A 152 -3.95 12.36 -9.17
CA GLY A 152 -4.52 11.29 -10.00
C GLY A 152 -4.09 9.89 -9.58
N ASN A 153 -4.84 8.88 -10.02
CA ASN A 153 -4.52 7.46 -9.80
C ASN A 153 -3.40 6.95 -10.71
N ASN A 154 -2.39 7.79 -10.96
CA ASN A 154 -1.29 7.51 -11.87
C ASN A 154 0.00 7.33 -11.10
N PHE A 155 0.94 6.66 -11.76
CA PHE A 155 2.30 6.57 -11.29
C PHE A 155 3.25 7.06 -12.38
N TYR A 156 4.33 7.66 -11.91
CA TYR A 156 5.47 8.15 -12.64
C TYR A 156 6.51 7.05 -12.74
N ILE A 157 7.07 6.84 -13.94
CA ILE A 157 8.32 6.11 -14.12
C ILE A 157 9.32 7.03 -14.81
N GLY A 158 10.48 7.23 -14.17
CA GLY A 158 11.57 8.05 -14.71
C GLY A 158 12.93 7.67 -14.16
N SER A 159 13.99 8.23 -14.71
CA SER A 159 15.35 8.02 -14.20
C SER A 159 15.53 8.73 -12.86
N ALA A 160 16.17 8.09 -11.89
CA ALA A 160 16.52 8.73 -10.62
C ALA A 160 17.34 10.01 -10.85
N VAL A 161 18.27 9.97 -11.81
CA VAL A 161 19.16 11.09 -12.16
C VAL A 161 18.37 12.25 -12.76
N GLU A 162 17.45 11.98 -13.71
CA GLU A 162 16.63 13.03 -14.32
C GLU A 162 15.68 13.66 -13.29
N PHE A 163 15.18 12.86 -12.36
CA PHE A 163 14.36 13.35 -11.26
C PHE A 163 15.16 14.30 -10.36
N GLU A 164 16.36 13.91 -9.93
CA GLU A 164 17.24 14.75 -9.10
C GLU A 164 17.61 16.05 -9.82
N GLN A 165 17.87 16.00 -11.12
CA GLN A 165 18.15 17.19 -11.93
C GLN A 165 16.93 18.12 -12.00
N LYS A 166 15.73 17.58 -12.25
CA LYS A 166 14.47 18.36 -12.27
C LYS A 166 14.17 18.97 -10.90
N ALA A 167 14.41 18.21 -9.82
CA ALA A 167 14.26 18.71 -8.46
C ALA A 167 15.23 19.86 -8.19
N THR A 168 16.52 19.66 -8.48
CA THR A 168 17.56 20.70 -8.32
C THR A 168 17.22 21.96 -9.12
N LYS A 169 16.80 21.81 -10.38
CA LYS A 169 16.40 22.93 -11.23
C LYS A 169 15.15 23.64 -10.69
N PHE A 170 14.15 22.89 -10.25
CA PHE A 170 12.96 23.48 -9.64
C PHE A 170 13.33 24.29 -8.39
N PHE A 171 14.20 23.75 -7.51
CA PHE A 171 14.69 24.46 -6.34
C PHE A 171 15.46 25.73 -6.72
N SER A 172 16.33 25.69 -7.74
CA SER A 172 17.06 26.88 -8.21
C SER A 172 16.13 27.94 -8.78
N ASP A 173 15.13 27.52 -9.55
CA ASP A 173 14.27 28.44 -10.33
C ASP A 173 13.21 29.12 -9.47
N THR A 174 12.73 28.46 -8.42
CA THR A 174 11.58 28.95 -7.63
C THR A 174 11.94 29.47 -6.24
N ASN A 175 13.19 29.28 -5.79
CA ASN A 175 13.65 29.52 -4.41
C ASN A 175 12.57 29.21 -3.33
N PRO A 176 11.83 28.10 -3.42
CA PRO A 176 10.60 27.93 -2.65
C PRO A 176 10.86 27.34 -1.26
N PHE A 177 12.07 26.86 -1.01
CA PHE A 177 12.49 26.26 0.25
C PHE A 177 13.85 26.78 0.67
N ILE A 178 14.03 26.90 1.97
CA ILE A 178 15.30 27.24 2.59
C ILE A 178 15.90 25.94 3.11
N GLU A 179 17.11 25.63 2.68
CA GLU A 179 17.88 24.54 3.29
C GLU A 179 18.21 24.93 4.73
N LEU A 180 17.77 24.11 5.67
CA LEU A 180 18.09 24.31 7.08
C LEU A 180 19.41 23.60 7.38
N SER A 181 20.31 24.28 8.09
CA SER A 181 21.57 23.69 8.56
C SER A 181 21.39 22.66 9.68
N TYR A 182 20.17 22.48 10.16
CA TYR A 182 19.81 21.53 11.21
C TYR A 182 18.38 21.02 11.03
N ASN A 183 18.07 19.89 11.65
CA ASN A 183 16.72 19.33 11.68
C ASN A 183 15.88 20.02 12.78
N PRO A 184 14.82 20.79 12.44
CA PRO A 184 14.02 21.52 13.42
C PRO A 184 12.95 20.66 14.11
N PHE A 185 12.87 19.35 13.81
CA PHE A 185 11.78 18.49 14.24
C PHE A 185 11.51 18.56 15.75
N ASN A 186 12.53 18.37 16.57
CA ASN A 186 12.37 18.36 18.03
C ASN A 186 11.89 19.72 18.56
N GLU A 187 12.41 20.83 18.01
CA GLU A 187 12.00 22.17 18.40
C GLU A 187 10.52 22.43 18.07
N ILE A 188 10.09 22.06 16.87
CA ILE A 188 8.70 22.18 16.44
C ILE A 188 7.80 21.30 17.30
N LEU A 189 8.21 20.06 17.56
CA LEU A 189 7.49 19.10 18.37
C LEU A 189 7.29 19.59 19.80
N ASP A 190 8.34 20.15 20.41
CA ASP A 190 8.29 20.75 21.74
C ASP A 190 7.32 21.94 21.79
N LYS A 191 7.33 22.79 20.77
CA LYS A 191 6.38 23.91 20.65
C LYS A 191 4.92 23.43 20.53
N VAL A 192 4.67 22.37 19.76
CA VAL A 192 3.33 21.76 19.63
C VAL A 192 2.86 21.18 20.97
N ILE A 193 3.72 20.43 21.67
CA ILE A 193 3.41 19.87 22.99
C ILE A 193 3.10 20.99 24.00
N LEU A 194 3.93 22.04 24.02
CA LEU A 194 3.72 23.20 24.88
C LEU A 194 2.39 23.90 24.61
N LEU A 195 2.03 24.07 23.33
CA LEU A 195 0.74 24.63 22.93
C LEU A 195 -0.42 23.76 23.43
N LEU A 196 -0.37 22.45 23.20
CA LEU A 196 -1.42 21.52 23.65
C LEU A 196 -1.57 21.50 25.17
N ASN A 197 -0.45 21.51 25.90
CA ASN A 197 -0.44 21.59 27.36
C ASN A 197 -1.08 22.90 27.85
N THR A 198 -0.79 24.02 27.18
CA THR A 198 -1.37 25.33 27.50
C THR A 198 -2.87 25.35 27.25
N LEU A 199 -3.32 24.83 26.10
CA LEU A 199 -4.74 24.75 25.76
C LEU A 199 -5.50 23.85 26.74
N ARG A 200 -4.89 22.73 27.15
CA ARG A 200 -5.48 21.81 28.13
C ARG A 200 -5.55 22.44 29.52
N GLY A 201 -4.48 23.10 29.97
CA GLY A 201 -4.44 23.78 31.27
C GLY A 201 -5.41 24.96 31.40
N LYS A 202 -5.84 25.54 30.27
CA LYS A 202 -6.88 26.59 30.20
C LYS A 202 -8.29 26.03 29.93
N ASP A 203 -8.47 24.71 29.92
CA ASP A 203 -9.72 24.02 29.56
C ASP A 203 -10.33 24.44 28.21
N LEU A 204 -9.50 24.90 27.27
CA LEU A 204 -9.93 25.27 25.91
C LEU A 204 -10.12 24.05 25.00
N ILE A 205 -9.58 22.89 25.39
CA ILE A 205 -9.75 21.61 24.72
C ILE A 205 -10.14 20.52 25.72
N ARG A 206 -11.00 19.60 25.26
CA ARG A 206 -11.42 18.43 26.03
C ARG A 206 -10.28 17.41 26.14
N LYS A 207 -10.30 16.61 27.20
CA LYS A 207 -9.29 15.55 27.45
C LYS A 207 -9.08 14.63 26.23
N TRP A 208 -10.15 14.16 25.61
CA TRP A 208 -10.05 13.28 24.45
C TRP A 208 -9.41 13.96 23.22
N GLN A 209 -9.63 15.27 23.03
CA GLN A 209 -9.00 16.04 21.95
C GLN A 209 -7.50 16.15 22.19
N TYR A 210 -7.10 16.45 23.43
CA TYR A 210 -5.71 16.48 23.84
C TYR A 210 -5.02 15.13 23.62
N GLU A 211 -5.64 14.03 24.02
CA GLU A 211 -5.10 12.68 23.82
C GLU A 211 -4.97 12.30 22.35
N GLN A 212 -5.91 12.72 21.48
CA GLN A 212 -5.83 12.47 20.04
C GLN A 212 -4.81 13.36 19.32
N MET A 213 -4.62 14.60 19.78
CA MET A 213 -3.73 15.58 19.14
C MET A 213 -2.29 15.50 19.65
N MET A 214 -2.05 14.87 20.80
CA MET A 214 -0.72 14.75 21.39
C MET A 214 0.19 13.92 20.46
N PRO A 215 1.26 14.51 19.91
CA PRO A 215 2.13 13.78 19.02
C PRO A 215 2.96 12.75 19.80
N ASP A 216 3.12 11.57 19.20
CA ASP A 216 4.01 10.53 19.72
C ASP A 216 5.40 10.69 19.11
N ARG A 217 6.40 10.96 19.96
CA ARG A 217 7.78 11.22 19.56
C ARG A 217 8.41 10.05 18.80
N THR A 218 7.90 8.84 18.97
CA THR A 218 8.45 7.63 18.35
C THR A 218 7.88 7.36 16.96
N THR A 219 6.76 7.99 16.62
CA THR A 219 6.03 7.74 15.37
C THR A 219 5.82 8.99 14.53
N CYS A 220 5.95 10.19 15.10
CA CYS A 220 5.87 11.43 14.35
C CYS A 220 7.16 11.71 13.56
N GLU A 221 6.99 12.24 12.35
CA GLU A 221 8.05 12.72 11.48
C GLU A 221 7.67 14.08 10.90
N LEU A 222 8.66 14.85 10.42
CA LEU A 222 8.35 16.05 9.64
C LEU A 222 7.63 15.61 8.35
N ALA A 223 6.54 16.29 8.03
CA ALA A 223 5.83 16.02 6.79
C ALA A 223 6.79 16.22 5.60
N HIS A 224 7.12 15.12 4.92
CA HIS A 224 7.89 15.16 3.70
C HIS A 224 6.98 15.66 2.58
N LEU A 225 7.27 16.85 2.05
CA LEU A 225 6.57 17.39 0.90
C LEU A 225 7.08 16.69 -0.36
N TYR A 226 6.39 15.63 -0.78
CA TYR A 226 6.65 14.95 -2.05
C TYR A 226 6.02 15.74 -3.18
N PHE A 227 6.68 16.78 -3.68
CA PHE A 227 6.31 17.31 -4.98
C PHE A 227 7.04 16.54 -6.07
N ASN A 228 6.31 16.12 -7.10
CA ASN A 228 6.95 15.90 -8.39
C ASN A 228 7.22 17.30 -8.98
N PRO A 229 8.49 17.76 -9.08
CA PRO A 229 8.80 19.12 -9.52
C PRO A 229 8.27 19.33 -10.94
N LYS A 230 7.10 19.97 -11.04
CA LYS A 230 6.54 20.39 -12.32
C LYS A 230 7.15 21.75 -12.61
N THR A 231 8.00 21.80 -13.63
CA THR A 231 8.27 23.07 -14.30
C THR A 231 6.96 23.55 -14.92
N ASN A 232 6.37 24.61 -14.37
CA ASN A 232 5.30 25.30 -15.06
C ASN A 232 5.85 25.75 -16.41
N LYS A 233 5.21 25.32 -17.50
CA LYS A 233 5.43 25.87 -18.83
C LYS A 233 4.72 27.21 -18.96
#